data_AF-A0A2M7RV29-F1
#
_entry.id   AF-A0A2M7RV29-F1
#
_cell.length_a   1.000
_cell.length_b   1.000
_cell.length_c   1.000
_cell.angle_alpha   90.00
_cell.angle_beta   90.00
_cell.angle_gamma   90.00
#
_symmetry.space_group_name_H-M   'P 1'
#
loop_
_entity.id
_entity.type
_entity.pdbx_description
1 polymer ?
#
loop_
_entity_poly.entity_id
_entity_poly.type
_entity_poly.pdbx_seq_one_letter_code
_entity_poly.pdbx_strand_id
1 'polypeptide(L)' 'MNEAGMDVHTANAIFRLTSLATFEERFVIPAAHREEAIEMLENTGDYKGSTGFGFKEKPARGL' A
#
# COMPACT_ATOMS: atom_id res chain seq x y z
N MET A 1 -19.81 29.21 0.08
CA MET A 1 -20.55 27.94 0.17
C MET A 1 -21.42 27.74 -1.06
N ASN A 2 -22.44 28.58 -1.30
CA ASN A 2 -23.39 28.40 -2.42
C ASN A 2 -22.77 28.49 -3.83
N GLU A 3 -21.84 29.42 -4.07
CA GLU A 3 -21.17 29.54 -5.38
C GLU A 3 -20.30 28.31 -5.72
N ALA A 4 -19.70 27.71 -4.69
CA ALA A 4 -18.91 26.49 -4.80
C ALA A 4 -19.75 25.21 -4.67
N GLY A 5 -21.07 25.31 -4.50
CA GLY A 5 -21.97 24.15 -4.35
C GLY A 5 -21.65 23.23 -3.17
N MET A 6 -21.12 23.79 -2.07
CA MET A 6 -20.57 23.02 -0.94
C MET A 6 -21.26 23.39 0.37
N ASP A 7 -21.51 22.38 1.21
CA ASP A 7 -22.01 22.54 2.56
C ASP A 7 -20.87 22.82 3.57
N VAL A 8 -21.24 23.33 4.75
CA VAL A 8 -20.31 23.74 5.80
C VAL A 8 -19.49 22.58 6.36
N HIS A 9 -20.08 21.38 6.48
CA HIS A 9 -19.39 20.22 7.02
C HIS A 9 -18.28 19.77 6.07
N THR A 10 -18.58 19.69 4.78
CA THR A 10 -17.59 19.35 3.74
C THR A 10 -16.42 20.34 3.73
N ALA A 11 -16.69 21.65 3.79
CA ALA A 11 -15.61 22.65 3.83
C ALA A 11 -14.70 22.50 5.05
N ASN A 12 -15.28 22.24 6.22
CA ASN A 12 -14.52 22.02 7.45
C ASN A 12 -13.71 20.72 7.38
N ALA A 13 -14.26 19.65 6.79
CA ALA A 13 -13.54 18.40 6.59
C ALA A 13 -12.33 18.59 5.67
N ILE A 14 -12.49 19.34 4.57
CA ILE A 14 -11.39 19.70 3.66
C ILE A 14 -10.31 20.49 4.42
N PHE A 15 -10.70 21.54 5.15
CA PHE A 15 -9.74 22.33 5.93
C PHE A 15 -8.98 21.46 6.93
N ARG A 16 -9.69 20.60 7.66
CA ARG A 16 -9.11 19.67 8.63
C ARG A 16 -8.09 18.73 8.00
N LEU A 17 -8.44 18.07 6.89
CA LEU A 17 -7.56 17.11 6.21
C LEU A 17 -6.40 17.73 5.44
N THR A 18 -6.52 19.00 5.04
CA THR A 18 -5.45 19.68 4.28
C THR A 18 -4.51 20.49 5.16
N SER A 19 -5.00 21.06 6.27
CA SER A 19 -4.23 21.97 7.12
C SER A 19 -3.87 21.38 8.48
N LEU A 20 -4.67 20.43 8.99
CA LEU A 20 -4.56 19.91 10.36
C LEU A 20 -4.57 18.37 10.41
N ALA A 21 -4.24 17.69 9.30
CA ALA A 21 -4.26 16.23 9.28
C ALA A 21 -3.20 15.65 10.23
N THR A 22 -3.64 14.73 11.07
CA THR A 22 -2.74 13.92 11.89
C THR A 22 -1.96 12.93 11.02
N PHE A 23 -0.92 12.31 11.56
CA PHE A 23 -0.10 11.36 10.80
C PHE A 23 -0.93 10.21 10.20
N GLU A 24 -1.85 9.63 10.98
CA GLU A 24 -2.71 8.52 10.56
C GLU A 24 -3.68 8.91 9.45
N GLU A 25 -4.09 10.16 9.39
CA GLU A 25 -5.09 10.65 8.43
C GLU A 25 -4.50 11.04 7.08
N ARG A 26 -3.18 11.20 7.02
CA ARG A 26 -2.46 11.48 5.76
C ARG A 26 -2.26 10.22 4.93
N PHE A 27 -2.25 9.05 5.57
CA PHE A 27 -1.90 7.79 4.93
C PHE A 27 -3.00 6.76 5.20
N VAL A 28 -3.80 6.48 4.17
CA VAL A 28 -4.72 5.35 4.19
C VAL A 28 -4.05 4.21 3.42
N ILE A 29 -3.17 3.46 4.10
CA ILE A 29 -2.45 2.31 3.54
C ILE A 29 -3.12 1.03 4.06
N PRO A 30 -3.97 0.36 3.26
CA PRO A 30 -4.58 -0.90 3.66
C PRO A 30 -3.54 -2.04 3.70
N ALA A 31 -3.87 -3.11 4.42
CA ALA A 31 -3.08 -4.33 4.39
C ALA A 31 -3.03 -4.88 2.96
N ALA A 32 -1.83 -5.21 2.48
CA ALA A 32 -1.64 -5.73 1.13
C ALA A 32 -1.93 -7.25 1.02
N HIS A 33 -2.19 -7.92 2.14
CA HIS A 33 -2.46 -9.37 2.22
C HIS A 33 -1.47 -10.21 1.40
N ARG A 34 -0.19 -9.81 1.43
CA ARG A 34 0.86 -10.38 0.57
C ARG A 34 1.14 -11.83 0.93
N GLU A 35 1.01 -12.17 2.20
CA GLU A 35 1.14 -13.50 2.75
C GLU A 35 0.08 -14.44 2.15
N GLU A 36 -1.18 -14.01 2.07
CA GLU A 36 -2.24 -14.82 1.46
C GLU A 36 -1.97 -15.08 -0.04
N ALA A 37 -1.51 -14.05 -0.76
CA ALA A 37 -1.16 -14.18 -2.17
C ALA A 37 0.04 -15.11 -2.41
N ILE A 38 1.01 -15.13 -1.50
CA ILE A 38 2.18 -16.02 -1.58
C ILE A 38 1.79 -17.45 -1.23
N GLU A 39 1.00 -17.65 -0.17
CA GLU A 39 0.56 -18.99 0.29
C GLU A 39 -0.23 -19.76 -0.78
N MET A 40 -0.88 -19.05 -1.71
CA MET A 40 -1.53 -19.66 -2.88
C MET A 40 -0.56 -20.31 -3.87
N LEU A 41 0.71 -19.88 -3.89
CA LEU A 41 1.74 -20.33 -4.84
C LEU A 41 2.81 -21.20 -4.17
N GLU A 42 3.22 -20.85 -2.95
CA GLU A 42 4.26 -21.53 -2.19
C GLU A 42 4.15 -21.21 -0.69
N ASN A 43 4.87 -21.95 0.16
CA ASN A 43 4.86 -21.69 1.60
C ASN A 43 5.44 -20.30 1.93
N THR A 44 4.67 -19.46 2.62
CA THR A 44 5.07 -18.08 2.95
C THR A 44 6.31 -18.02 3.84
N GLY A 45 6.50 -19.01 4.72
CA GLY A 45 7.67 -19.11 5.59
C GLY A 45 8.96 -19.33 4.80
N ASP A 46 8.92 -20.23 3.81
CA ASP A 46 10.04 -20.51 2.92
C ASP A 46 10.35 -19.31 2.02
N TYR A 47 9.32 -18.68 1.46
CA TYR A 47 9.48 -17.47 0.66
C TYR A 47 10.14 -16.35 1.46
N LYS A 48 9.70 -16.10 2.70
CA LYS A 48 10.31 -15.08 3.57
C LYS A 48 11.76 -15.41 3.95
N GLY A 49 12.06 -16.68 4.22
CA GLY A 49 13.40 -17.14 4.59
C GLY A 49 14.40 -17.09 3.42
N SER A 50 13.91 -17.30 2.20
CA SER A 50 14.74 -17.30 0.97
C SER A 50 14.77 -15.96 0.24
N THR A 51 13.85 -15.03 0.54
CA THR A 51 13.80 -13.70 -0.07
C THR A 51 15.14 -12.99 0.07
N GLY A 52 15.71 -12.54 -1.06
CA GLY A 52 17.00 -11.84 -1.11
C GLY A 52 18.20 -12.75 -1.36
N PHE A 53 18.01 -14.07 -1.39
CA PHE A 53 19.03 -15.04 -1.80
C PHE A 53 18.79 -15.56 -3.22
N GLY A 54 19.87 -15.97 -3.90
CA GLY A 54 19.83 -16.52 -5.26
C GLY A 54 20.22 -15.52 -6.36
N PHE A 55 20.14 -15.95 -7.62
CA PHE A 55 20.48 -15.13 -8.77
C PHE A 55 19.24 -14.34 -9.24
N LYS A 56 19.41 -13.03 -9.48
CA LYS A 56 18.35 -12.17 -10.03
C LYS A 56 17.84 -12.65 -11.39
N GLU A 57 18.72 -13.23 -12.19
CA GLU A 57 18.40 -13.87 -13.47
C GLU A 57 18.71 -15.36 -13.39
N LYS A 58 17.81 -16.19 -13.93
CA LYS A 58 18.03 -17.63 -13.97
C LYS A 58 19.18 -17.92 -14.93
N PRO A 59 20.13 -18.80 -14.57
CA PRO A 59 21.20 -19.17 -15.48
C PRO A 59 20.61 -19.80 -16.74
N ALA A 60 20.87 -19.17 -17.89
CA ALA A 60 20.60 -19.76 -19.19
C ALA A 60 21.78 -20.63 -19.59
N ARG A 61 21.52 -21.83 -20.12
CA ARG A 61 22.56 -22.62 -20.76
C ARG A 61 22.99 -21.89 -22.03
N GLY A 62 24.30 -21.69 -22.21
CA GLY A 62 24.85 -21.10 -23.43
C GLY A 62 24.45 -21.91 -24.68
N LEU A 63 24.36 -21.20 -25.82
CA LEU A 63 24.28 -21.81 -27.15
C LEU A 63 25.40 -22.83 -27.35
#